data_AF-A0A3N2HG35-F1
#
_entry.id   AF-A0A3N2HG35-F1
#
_cell.length_a   1.000
_cell.length_b   1.000
_cell.length_c   1.000
_cell.angle_alpha   90.00
_cell.angle_beta   90.00
_cell.angle_gamma   90.00
#
_symmetry.space_group_name_H-M   'P 1'
#
loop_
_entity.id
_entity.type
_entity.pdbx_description
1 polymer ?
#
loop_
_entity_poly.entity_id
_entity_poly.type
_entity_poly.pdbx_seq_one_letter_code
_entity_poly.pdbx_strand_id
1 'polypeptide(L)'
;MEDLAGFADYPSARSRKILAPYSDRYPSFVPSAKTEVIEWVFDRRYDPSTGRLSDAIVTMDDISDGIVATNAKLSSSNPANFWKDLTRNGTAGLNRNWPQSVFVRGYAGADAIGQGRRAVFTFVGIVAGQAEPFLEGLLLDDHLPAIRLQSLSMPQSMKALGRPGENWHAQVADRLNVVSSFFALCSPRNVPPRSVHEVNFLQTGIKMRGGETDAAFSLSADDGQWLVSAEVKGRTEQFHTPQIARAAHNLQAMAKSTKGSTLGDLTGVIPLGIKVVGPSKLWVIEFTPVESADTPLDKVAEGLFELVPHVPGIE
;
A
#
# COMPACT_ATOMS: atom_id res chain seq x y z
N MET A 1 60.24 -9.03 30.63
CA MET A 1 60.48 -8.92 29.19
C MET A 1 59.18 -9.33 28.51
N GLU A 2 58.17 -8.45 28.52
CA GLU A 2 58.02 -7.29 27.60
C GLU A 2 57.79 -7.80 26.16
N ASP A 3 56.82 -7.35 25.38
CA ASP A 3 55.81 -6.31 25.58
C ASP A 3 54.67 -6.48 24.55
N LEU A 4 53.63 -5.69 24.78
CA LEU A 4 52.34 -5.49 24.14
C LEU A 4 52.35 -5.26 22.61
N ALA A 5 51.21 -5.57 21.96
CA ALA A 5 50.29 -4.61 21.32
C ALA A 5 49.60 -5.18 20.07
N GLY A 6 48.26 -5.08 20.03
CA GLY A 6 47.47 -5.40 18.84
C GLY A 6 45.96 -5.56 19.09
N PHE A 7 45.37 -4.73 19.97
CA PHE A 7 43.93 -4.56 20.09
C PHE A 7 43.46 -3.49 19.10
N ALA A 8 42.59 -3.86 18.15
CA ALA A 8 41.68 -3.01 17.37
C ALA A 8 40.75 -3.97 16.61
N ASP A 9 39.42 -3.82 16.51
CA ASP A 9 38.48 -2.84 16.98
C ASP A 9 37.14 -3.59 16.98
N TYR A 10 36.59 -3.90 18.16
CA TYR A 10 35.20 -4.38 18.23
C TYR A 10 34.33 -3.13 18.00
N PRO A 11 33.39 -3.13 17.02
CA PRO A 11 32.51 -1.99 16.86
C PRO A 11 31.71 -1.83 18.15
N SER A 12 32.04 -0.76 18.86
CA SER A 12 31.39 -0.31 20.06
C SER A 12 29.89 -0.19 19.81
N ALA A 13 29.12 -0.50 20.85
CA ALA A 13 27.68 -0.38 20.90
C ALA A 13 27.24 0.98 20.32
N ARG A 14 26.87 0.99 19.04
CA ARG A 14 26.16 2.10 18.43
C ARG A 14 24.88 2.25 19.23
N SER A 15 24.80 3.37 19.93
CA SER A 15 23.67 3.91 20.65
C SER A 15 22.36 3.32 20.15
N ARG A 16 21.74 2.44 20.96
CA ARG A 16 20.31 2.21 20.87
C ARG A 16 19.69 3.59 21.04
N LYS A 17 19.24 4.21 19.94
CA LYS A 17 18.29 5.31 20.03
C LYS A 17 17.12 4.75 20.81
N ILE A 18 17.03 5.11 22.09
CA ILE A 18 15.83 4.93 22.87
C ILE A 18 14.80 5.76 22.12
N LEU A 19 13.98 5.09 21.32
CA LEU A 19 12.87 5.72 20.63
C LEU A 19 11.98 6.31 21.73
N ALA A 20 11.79 7.63 21.70
CA ALA A 20 10.96 8.31 22.68
C ALA A 20 9.56 7.65 22.73
N PRO A 21 8.94 7.56 23.93
CA PRO A 21 7.58 7.08 24.09
C PRO A 21 6.65 7.76 23.08
N TYR A 22 5.63 7.04 22.61
CA TYR A 22 4.66 7.56 21.63
C TYR A 22 4.08 8.94 22.02
N SER A 23 3.90 9.20 23.32
CA SER A 23 3.45 10.49 23.88
C SER A 23 4.38 11.66 23.54
N ASP A 24 5.68 11.41 23.45
CA ASP A 24 6.71 12.45 23.39
C ASP A 24 7.01 12.86 21.95
N ARG A 25 6.53 12.10 20.96
CA ARG A 25 6.70 12.42 19.53
C ARG A 25 5.65 13.38 18.98
N TYR A 26 4.54 13.61 19.70
CA TYR A 26 3.46 14.52 19.28
C TYR A 26 2.97 15.44 20.43
N PRO A 27 3.84 16.27 21.04
CA PRO A 27 3.57 16.98 22.29
C PRO A 27 2.54 18.14 22.21
N SER A 28 1.95 18.43 21.04
CA SER A 28 0.95 19.49 20.85
C SER A 28 -0.35 18.99 20.19
N PHE A 29 -0.63 17.70 20.29
CA PHE A 29 -1.70 17.08 19.50
C PHE A 29 -3.10 17.26 20.09
N VAL A 30 -4.02 17.77 19.26
CA VAL A 30 -5.46 17.67 19.47
C VAL A 30 -5.96 16.48 18.65
N PRO A 31 -6.46 15.40 19.27
CA PRO A 31 -7.06 14.26 18.59
C PRO A 31 -8.07 14.66 17.52
N SER A 32 -8.06 13.96 16.39
CA SER A 32 -9.14 14.13 15.42
C SER A 32 -10.44 13.62 16.02
N ALA A 33 -11.59 14.14 15.58
CA ALA A 33 -12.89 13.62 16.00
C ALA A 33 -13.07 12.11 15.70
N LYS A 34 -12.27 11.54 14.78
CA LYS A 34 -12.25 10.09 14.51
C LYS A 34 -11.58 9.31 15.61
N THR A 35 -10.55 9.88 16.24
CA THR A 35 -9.82 9.28 17.36
C THR A 35 -10.79 8.99 18.52
N GLU A 36 -11.64 9.97 18.86
CA GLU A 36 -12.67 9.81 19.90
C GLU A 36 -13.68 8.71 19.57
N VAL A 37 -14.12 8.62 18.30
CA VAL A 37 -15.04 7.57 17.85
C VAL A 37 -14.40 6.18 17.96
N ILE A 38 -13.13 6.02 17.55
CA ILE A 38 -12.42 4.74 17.65
C ILE A 38 -12.28 4.31 19.12
N GLU A 39 -11.90 5.24 19.99
CA GLU A 39 -11.76 4.98 21.42
C GLU A 39 -13.09 4.56 22.06
N TRP A 40 -14.18 5.26 21.74
CA TRP A 40 -15.52 4.90 22.21
C TRP A 40 -15.96 3.50 21.77
N VAL A 41 -15.74 3.14 20.50
CA VAL A 41 -16.06 1.81 19.99
C VAL A 41 -15.23 0.74 20.70
N PHE A 42 -13.94 1.01 20.90
CA PHE A 42 -13.03 0.08 21.58
C PHE A 42 -13.45 -0.16 23.03
N ASP A 43 -13.71 0.90 23.80
CA ASP A 43 -14.06 0.82 25.23
C ASP A 43 -15.33 0.01 25.49
N ARG A 44 -16.29 0.03 24.57
CA ARG A 44 -17.53 -0.76 24.69
C ARG A 44 -17.32 -2.25 24.49
N ARG A 45 -16.26 -2.63 23.79
CA ARG A 45 -16.00 -4.01 23.37
C ARG A 45 -14.86 -4.63 24.17
N TYR A 46 -14.00 -3.83 24.76
CA TYR A 46 -12.85 -4.26 25.51
C TYR A 46 -13.24 -4.65 26.94
N ASP A 47 -12.95 -5.90 27.29
CA ASP A 47 -13.06 -6.39 28.66
C ASP A 47 -11.71 -6.20 29.37
N PRO A 48 -11.63 -5.30 30.37
CA PRO A 48 -10.38 -5.03 31.09
C PRO A 48 -9.94 -6.22 31.95
N SER A 49 -10.83 -7.14 32.31
CA SER A 49 -10.49 -8.30 33.13
C SER A 49 -9.77 -9.38 32.32
N THR A 50 -10.11 -9.53 31.05
CA THR A 50 -9.51 -10.53 30.15
C THR A 50 -8.49 -9.94 29.17
N GLY A 51 -8.50 -8.61 28.99
CA GLY A 51 -7.68 -7.92 28.00
C GLY A 51 -8.12 -8.17 26.55
N ARG A 52 -9.37 -8.62 26.35
CA ARG A 52 -9.89 -9.10 25.07
C ARG A 52 -11.08 -8.27 24.60
N LEU A 53 -11.24 -8.22 23.28
CA LEU A 53 -12.43 -7.66 22.64
C LEU A 53 -13.52 -8.74 22.52
N SER A 54 -14.77 -8.37 22.79
CA SER A 54 -15.93 -9.23 22.50
C SER A 54 -16.16 -9.41 21.00
N ASP A 55 -15.85 -8.39 20.19
CA ASP A 55 -15.81 -8.42 18.73
C ASP A 55 -14.78 -7.42 18.22
N ALA A 56 -13.87 -7.87 17.35
CA ALA A 56 -12.83 -7.03 16.78
C ALA A 56 -13.30 -6.24 15.55
N ILE A 57 -14.34 -6.70 14.84
CA ILE A 57 -14.78 -6.12 13.57
C ILE A 57 -15.68 -4.91 13.83
N VAL A 58 -15.24 -3.73 13.43
CA VAL A 58 -16.00 -2.49 13.52
C VAL A 58 -16.83 -2.30 12.25
N THR A 59 -18.12 -2.10 12.41
CA THR A 59 -19.07 -1.95 11.31
C THR A 59 -19.49 -0.49 11.11
N MET A 60 -20.18 -0.21 10.00
CA MET A 60 -20.75 1.11 9.74
C MET A 60 -21.70 1.57 10.85
N ASP A 61 -22.41 0.64 11.50
CA ASP A 61 -23.39 0.96 12.53
C ASP A 61 -22.67 1.38 13.82
N ASP A 62 -21.56 0.72 14.17
CA ASP A 62 -20.70 1.13 15.28
C ASP A 62 -20.09 2.52 15.09
N ILE A 63 -19.68 2.85 13.86
CA ILE A 63 -19.17 4.18 13.52
C ILE A 63 -20.28 5.23 13.67
N SER A 64 -21.48 4.94 13.16
CA SER A 64 -22.63 5.85 13.29
C SER A 64 -23.00 6.10 14.75
N ASP A 65 -23.07 5.04 15.56
CA ASP A 65 -23.37 5.13 16.99
C ASP A 65 -22.29 5.90 17.73
N GLY A 66 -21.01 5.64 17.41
CA GLY A 66 -19.88 6.34 18.00
C GLY A 66 -19.87 7.83 17.68
N ILE A 67 -20.17 8.22 16.43
CA ILE A 67 -20.28 9.64 16.03
C ILE A 67 -21.35 10.35 16.86
N VAL A 68 -22.52 9.72 17.06
CA VAL A 68 -23.61 10.28 17.85
C VAL A 68 -23.21 10.39 19.32
N ALA A 69 -22.62 9.33 19.88
CA ALA A 69 -22.28 9.26 21.30
C ALA A 69 -21.17 10.24 21.70
N THR A 70 -20.20 10.48 20.83
CA THR A 70 -19.11 11.44 21.08
C THR A 70 -19.46 12.86 20.64
N ASN A 71 -20.61 13.06 19.98
CA ASN A 71 -20.98 14.32 19.34
C ASN A 71 -19.89 14.82 18.36
N ALA A 72 -19.19 13.87 17.72
CA ALA A 72 -18.12 14.15 16.78
C ALA A 72 -18.69 14.86 15.55
N LYS A 73 -18.04 15.95 15.12
CA LYS A 73 -18.39 16.70 13.91
C LYS A 73 -17.91 15.97 12.64
N LEU A 74 -18.40 14.75 12.43
CA LEU A 74 -18.10 13.89 11.30
C LEU A 74 -19.38 13.63 10.48
N SER A 75 -19.21 13.39 9.18
CA SER A 75 -20.34 13.02 8.34
C SER A 75 -20.85 11.63 8.69
N SER A 76 -22.12 11.52 9.07
CA SER A 76 -22.80 10.24 9.26
C SER A 76 -23.35 9.64 7.96
N SER A 77 -23.27 10.36 6.84
CA SER A 77 -23.90 9.94 5.57
C SER A 77 -23.13 8.83 4.85
N ASN A 78 -21.84 8.64 5.15
CA ASN A 78 -21.05 7.57 4.55
C ASN A 78 -19.97 7.02 5.52
N PRO A 79 -20.38 6.23 6.53
CA PRO A 79 -19.45 5.61 7.48
C PRO A 79 -18.44 4.66 6.82
N ALA A 80 -18.72 4.16 5.62
CA ALA A 80 -17.81 3.30 4.86
C ALA A 80 -16.46 3.96 4.57
N ASN A 81 -16.44 5.29 4.43
CA ASN A 81 -15.22 6.05 4.16
C ASN A 81 -14.38 6.32 5.42
N PHE A 82 -14.88 6.00 6.62
CA PHE A 82 -14.22 6.36 7.88
C PHE A 82 -12.78 5.85 7.95
N TRP A 83 -12.56 4.56 7.68
CA TRP A 83 -11.24 3.93 7.66
C TRP A 83 -10.38 4.47 6.52
N LYS A 84 -10.93 4.54 5.30
CA LYS A 84 -10.22 5.06 4.12
C LYS A 84 -9.67 6.46 4.35
N ASP A 85 -10.46 7.34 4.93
CA ASP A 85 -10.04 8.70 5.20
C ASP A 85 -8.98 8.78 6.31
N LEU A 86 -8.96 7.81 7.25
CA LEU A 86 -7.95 7.74 8.31
C LEU A 86 -6.58 7.32 7.74
N THR A 87 -6.57 6.43 6.74
CA THR A 87 -5.36 5.88 6.12
C THR A 87 -4.79 6.73 4.97
N ARG A 88 -5.54 7.72 4.46
CA ARG A 88 -5.14 8.60 3.33
C ARG A 88 -3.80 9.32 3.48
N ASN A 89 -3.40 9.65 4.71
CA ASN A 89 -2.16 10.39 4.99
C ASN A 89 -0.99 9.47 5.38
N GLY A 90 -1.12 8.18 5.06
CA GLY A 90 -0.13 7.15 5.33
C GLY A 90 0.13 6.89 6.81
N THR A 91 1.16 6.10 7.08
CA THR A 91 1.47 5.59 8.43
C THR A 91 1.67 6.69 9.45
N ALA A 92 2.36 7.79 9.10
CA ALA A 92 2.58 8.91 10.01
C ALA A 92 1.26 9.61 10.40
N GLY A 93 0.35 9.82 9.44
CA GLY A 93 -0.96 10.39 9.71
C GLY A 93 -1.87 9.44 10.48
N LEU A 94 -1.81 8.15 10.17
CA LEU A 94 -2.58 7.09 10.81
C LEU A 94 -2.14 6.89 12.27
N ASN A 95 -0.83 6.78 12.52
CA ASN A 95 -0.26 6.77 13.87
C ASN A 95 -0.68 8.03 14.63
N ARG A 96 -0.56 9.22 14.03
CA ARG A 96 -1.00 10.45 14.69
C ARG A 96 -2.46 10.42 15.14
N ASN A 97 -3.36 9.83 14.36
CA ASN A 97 -4.81 9.84 14.65
C ASN A 97 -5.31 8.59 15.38
N TRP A 98 -4.45 7.63 15.70
CA TRP A 98 -4.85 6.44 16.44
C TRP A 98 -4.92 6.72 17.95
N PRO A 99 -5.94 6.23 18.67
CA PRO A 99 -6.06 6.47 20.10
C PRO A 99 -4.92 5.80 20.88
N GLN A 100 -4.23 6.58 21.71
CA GLN A 100 -3.13 6.05 22.51
C GLN A 100 -3.60 5.03 23.54
N SER A 101 -4.79 5.23 24.10
CA SER A 101 -5.42 4.30 25.04
C SER A 101 -5.63 2.91 24.43
N VAL A 102 -6.00 2.84 23.15
CA VAL A 102 -6.17 1.60 22.39
C VAL A 102 -4.83 0.92 22.16
N PHE A 103 -3.80 1.69 21.77
CA PHE A 103 -2.46 1.17 21.54
C PHE A 103 -1.79 0.62 22.82
N VAL A 104 -1.89 1.35 23.93
CA VAL A 104 -1.36 0.91 25.24
C VAL A 104 -2.01 -0.39 25.71
N ARG A 105 -3.26 -0.65 25.32
CA ARG A 105 -3.97 -1.90 25.61
C ARG A 105 -3.65 -3.02 24.61
N GLY A 106 -2.69 -2.80 23.71
CA GLY A 106 -2.16 -3.82 22.82
C GLY A 106 -2.87 -3.95 21.47
N TYR A 107 -3.61 -2.93 21.03
CA TYR A 107 -4.38 -2.99 19.78
C TYR A 107 -4.06 -1.87 18.79
N ALA A 108 -4.08 -2.23 17.51
CA ALA A 108 -4.05 -1.34 16.35
C ALA A 108 -5.27 -1.62 15.46
N GLY A 109 -5.32 -1.00 14.28
CA GLY A 109 -6.37 -1.22 13.29
C GLY A 109 -5.85 -2.00 12.07
N ALA A 110 -6.75 -2.63 11.34
CA ALA A 110 -6.50 -3.14 10.00
C ALA A 110 -7.77 -3.00 9.15
N ASP A 111 -7.61 -3.01 7.82
CA ASP A 111 -8.74 -3.06 6.92
C ASP A 111 -9.58 -4.32 7.15
N ALA A 112 -10.89 -4.16 7.11
CA ALA A 112 -11.85 -5.25 7.28
C ALA A 112 -12.75 -5.45 6.06
N ILE A 113 -12.35 -4.92 4.89
CA ILE A 113 -13.05 -5.22 3.62
C ILE A 113 -13.19 -6.74 3.47
N GLY A 114 -14.43 -7.20 3.31
CA GLY A 114 -14.78 -8.60 3.11
C GLY A 114 -14.87 -9.45 4.39
N GLN A 115 -14.51 -8.91 5.57
CA GLN A 115 -14.55 -9.68 6.83
C GLN A 115 -15.95 -9.74 7.48
N GLY A 116 -16.91 -8.97 6.98
CA GLY A 116 -18.27 -8.99 7.51
C GLY A 116 -19.22 -8.04 6.78
N ARG A 117 -20.52 -8.18 7.05
CA ARG A 117 -21.53 -7.27 6.50
C ARG A 117 -21.29 -5.87 7.08
N ARG A 118 -21.13 -4.88 6.19
CA ARG A 118 -20.90 -3.47 6.56
C ARG A 118 -19.63 -3.27 7.42
N ALA A 119 -18.65 -4.17 7.34
CA ALA A 119 -17.37 -4.00 8.01
C ALA A 119 -16.64 -2.76 7.47
N VAL A 120 -15.98 -2.02 8.37
CA VAL A 120 -15.24 -0.78 8.08
C VAL A 120 -13.76 -0.97 8.38
N PHE A 121 -13.42 -1.44 9.58
CA PHE A 121 -12.07 -1.83 9.97
C PHE A 121 -12.15 -2.89 11.07
N THR A 122 -11.02 -3.53 11.41
CA THR A 122 -10.94 -4.46 12.54
C THR A 122 -9.84 -4.04 13.49
N PHE A 123 -10.04 -4.24 14.78
CA PHE A 123 -8.96 -4.16 15.74
C PHE A 123 -8.07 -5.40 15.58
N VAL A 124 -6.76 -5.19 15.66
CA VAL A 124 -5.75 -6.26 15.60
C VAL A 124 -4.78 -6.13 16.76
N GLY A 125 -4.35 -7.26 17.31
CA GLY A 125 -3.32 -7.27 18.35
C GLY A 125 -1.98 -6.80 17.78
N ILE A 126 -1.26 -5.98 18.55
CA ILE A 126 0.11 -5.58 18.21
C ILE A 126 1.13 -6.64 18.65
N VAL A 127 2.29 -6.64 18.00
CA VAL A 127 3.40 -7.52 18.41
C VAL A 127 4.09 -6.95 19.65
N ALA A 128 4.56 -7.82 20.55
CA ALA A 128 5.31 -7.40 21.72
C ALA A 128 6.54 -6.56 21.32
N GLY A 129 6.69 -5.40 21.96
CA GLY A 129 7.80 -4.46 21.68
C GLY A 129 7.57 -3.52 20.49
N GLN A 130 6.41 -3.59 19.82
CA GLN A 130 6.04 -2.64 18.79
C GLN A 130 5.92 -1.22 19.37
N ALA A 131 6.60 -0.24 18.74
CA ALA A 131 6.72 1.12 19.25
C ALA A 131 5.64 2.10 18.76
N GLU A 132 4.95 1.76 17.67
CA GLU A 132 3.89 2.56 17.06
C GLU A 132 2.71 1.67 16.64
N PRO A 133 1.46 2.15 16.65
CA PRO A 133 0.30 1.32 16.30
C PRO A 133 0.38 0.73 14.88
N PHE A 134 0.92 1.49 13.94
CA PHE A 134 1.07 1.09 12.55
C PHE A 134 2.54 1.21 12.12
N LEU A 135 3.04 0.16 11.47
CA LEU A 135 4.38 0.14 10.89
C LEU A 135 4.27 0.36 9.38
N GLU A 136 5.22 1.09 8.82
CA GLU A 136 5.29 1.28 7.37
C GLU A 136 5.77 -0.03 6.72
N GLY A 137 4.87 -0.71 6.00
CA GLY A 137 5.12 -2.07 5.53
C GLY A 137 6.06 -2.17 4.33
N LEU A 138 6.11 -1.12 3.48
CA LEU A 138 6.97 -1.07 2.30
C LEU A 138 7.74 0.25 2.30
N LEU A 139 9.06 0.14 2.49
CA LEU A 139 9.97 1.27 2.48
C LEU A 139 10.71 1.31 1.14
N LEU A 140 10.75 2.49 0.53
CA LEU A 140 11.65 2.77 -0.58
C LEU A 140 13.08 2.70 -0.06
N ASP A 141 13.95 1.97 -0.76
CA ASP A 141 15.38 2.05 -0.49
C ASP A 141 15.91 3.43 -0.96
N ASP A 142 16.37 4.24 -0.01
CA ASP A 142 16.94 5.57 -0.25
C ASP A 142 18.17 5.55 -1.16
N HIS A 143 18.78 4.38 -1.37
CA HIS A 143 19.92 4.17 -2.25
C HIS A 143 19.54 3.62 -3.63
N LEU A 144 18.25 3.36 -3.89
CA LEU A 144 17.79 2.83 -5.17
C LEU A 144 18.04 3.86 -6.29
N PRO A 145 18.89 3.55 -7.30
CA PRO A 145 19.21 4.50 -8.36
C PRO A 145 17.98 4.78 -9.22
N ALA A 146 17.79 6.05 -9.56
CA ALA A 146 16.70 6.47 -10.44
C ALA A 146 17.05 6.24 -11.92
N ILE A 147 16.22 5.47 -12.62
CA ILE A 147 16.26 5.29 -14.07
C ILE A 147 15.51 6.45 -14.72
N ARG A 148 16.20 7.21 -15.56
CA ARG A 148 15.59 8.37 -16.22
C ARG A 148 14.84 7.93 -17.47
N LEU A 149 13.55 8.26 -17.53
CA LEU A 149 12.71 8.07 -18.71
C LEU A 149 12.35 9.41 -19.32
N GLN A 150 12.42 9.51 -20.64
CA GLN A 150 12.04 10.73 -21.33
C GLN A 150 10.52 10.94 -21.25
N SER A 151 10.08 12.19 -21.08
CA SER A 151 8.65 12.58 -21.09
C SER A 151 8.29 13.50 -22.26
N LEU A 152 9.18 13.63 -23.24
CA LEU A 152 8.98 14.46 -24.44
C LEU A 152 7.91 13.88 -25.38
N SER A 153 7.70 12.55 -25.35
CA SER A 153 6.64 11.86 -26.09
C SER A 153 5.22 12.18 -25.59
N MET A 154 5.09 12.85 -24.44
CA MET A 154 3.82 13.21 -23.86
C MET A 154 3.38 14.62 -24.31
N PRO A 155 2.20 14.76 -24.95
CA PRO A 155 1.73 16.06 -25.44
C PRO A 155 1.63 17.12 -24.35
N GLN A 156 1.97 18.37 -24.66
CA GLN A 156 1.84 19.49 -23.71
C GLN A 156 0.41 19.70 -23.24
N SER A 157 -0.57 19.46 -24.12
CA SER A 157 -2.01 19.50 -23.76
C SER A 157 -2.35 18.46 -22.69
N MET A 158 -1.78 17.25 -22.78
CA MET A 158 -1.96 16.21 -21.77
C MET A 158 -1.36 16.68 -20.44
N LYS A 159 -0.12 17.18 -20.45
CA LYS A 159 0.55 17.71 -19.24
C LYS A 159 -0.24 18.84 -18.58
N ALA A 160 -0.83 19.75 -19.37
CA ALA A 160 -1.62 20.87 -18.85
C ALA A 160 -2.92 20.44 -18.15
N LEU A 161 -3.52 19.34 -18.60
CA LEU A 161 -4.75 18.78 -18.03
C LEU A 161 -4.47 17.79 -16.88
N GLY A 162 -3.20 17.45 -16.65
CA GLY A 162 -2.79 16.56 -15.57
C GLY A 162 -3.25 17.03 -14.20
N ARG A 163 -3.81 16.10 -13.41
CA ARG A 163 -4.23 16.33 -12.02
C ARG A 163 -3.72 15.18 -11.16
N PRO A 164 -3.10 15.46 -10.00
CA PRO A 164 -2.67 14.39 -9.09
C PRO A 164 -3.83 13.43 -8.79
N GLY A 165 -3.55 12.12 -8.91
CA GLY A 165 -4.51 11.07 -8.62
C GLY A 165 -4.19 9.77 -9.36
N GLU A 166 -4.72 8.66 -8.85
CA GLU A 166 -4.42 7.29 -9.29
C GLU A 166 -4.60 7.11 -10.80
N ASN A 167 -5.72 7.62 -11.37
CA ASN A 167 -5.98 7.56 -12.81
C ASN A 167 -4.94 8.31 -13.65
N TRP A 168 -4.50 9.49 -13.20
CA TRP A 168 -3.49 10.27 -13.91
C TRP A 168 -2.13 9.58 -13.83
N HIS A 169 -1.78 9.06 -12.65
CA HIS A 169 -0.53 8.33 -12.43
C HIS A 169 -0.46 7.06 -13.29
N ALA A 170 -1.56 6.31 -13.40
CA ALA A 170 -1.68 5.16 -14.29
C ALA A 170 -1.48 5.54 -15.76
N GLN A 171 -2.15 6.60 -16.23
CA GLN A 171 -2.02 7.08 -17.62
C GLN A 171 -0.61 7.56 -17.95
N VAL A 172 0.06 8.24 -17.01
CA VAL A 172 1.45 8.67 -17.18
C VAL A 172 2.38 7.47 -17.22
N ALA A 173 2.17 6.49 -16.33
CA ALA A 173 2.96 5.25 -16.30
C ALA A 173 2.86 4.46 -17.61
N ASP A 174 1.66 4.35 -18.17
CA ASP A 174 1.45 3.78 -19.50
C ASP A 174 2.10 4.62 -20.61
N ARG A 175 1.74 5.92 -20.72
CA ARG A 175 2.18 6.80 -21.82
C ARG A 175 3.70 6.91 -21.95
N LEU A 176 4.42 6.77 -20.83
CA LEU A 176 5.87 6.86 -20.77
C LEU A 176 6.56 5.50 -20.62
N ASN A 177 5.82 4.40 -20.83
CA ASN A 177 6.33 3.03 -20.79
C ASN A 177 7.05 2.68 -19.49
N VAL A 178 6.56 3.19 -18.34
CA VAL A 178 7.17 2.94 -17.03
C VAL A 178 7.13 1.45 -16.69
N VAL A 179 5.98 0.80 -16.89
CA VAL A 179 5.81 -0.64 -16.59
C VAL A 179 6.64 -1.51 -17.54
N SER A 180 6.63 -1.21 -18.85
CA SER A 180 7.48 -1.93 -19.82
C SER A 180 8.97 -1.74 -19.52
N SER A 181 9.38 -0.52 -19.14
CA SER A 181 10.76 -0.23 -18.74
C SER A 181 11.14 -0.95 -17.45
N PHE A 182 10.23 -1.07 -16.48
CA PHE A 182 10.43 -1.86 -15.27
C PHE A 182 10.68 -3.34 -15.58
N PHE A 183 9.83 -3.97 -16.39
CA PHE A 183 10.04 -5.36 -16.74
C PHE A 183 11.34 -5.55 -17.54
N ALA A 184 11.69 -4.61 -18.42
CA ALA A 184 12.91 -4.69 -19.20
C ALA A 184 14.20 -4.53 -18.38
N LEU A 185 14.20 -3.64 -17.37
CA LEU A 185 15.43 -3.17 -16.70
C LEU A 185 15.58 -3.61 -15.24
N CYS A 186 14.48 -3.91 -14.55
CA CYS A 186 14.47 -4.15 -13.11
C CYS A 186 13.97 -5.54 -12.74
N SER A 187 13.00 -6.07 -13.47
CA SER A 187 12.40 -7.37 -13.14
C SER A 187 13.36 -8.53 -13.41
N PRO A 188 13.53 -9.47 -12.47
CA PRO A 188 14.30 -10.69 -12.68
C PRO A 188 13.60 -11.66 -13.63
N ARG A 189 12.43 -11.31 -14.17
CA ARG A 189 11.78 -12.07 -15.24
C ARG A 189 12.48 -11.88 -16.57
N ASN A 190 13.02 -10.69 -16.86
CA ASN A 190 13.64 -10.42 -18.15
C ASN A 190 15.07 -10.98 -18.29
N VAL A 191 15.22 -12.27 -18.01
CA VAL A 191 16.42 -13.07 -18.25
C VAL A 191 15.99 -14.46 -18.72
N PRO A 192 16.76 -15.13 -19.60
CA PRO A 192 16.47 -16.51 -19.97
C PRO A 192 16.34 -17.42 -18.73
N PRO A 193 15.36 -18.36 -18.71
CA PRO A 193 14.43 -18.73 -19.79
C PRO A 193 13.06 -18.02 -19.70
N ARG A 194 12.96 -16.84 -19.08
CA ARG A 194 11.68 -16.12 -18.83
C ARG A 194 11.63 -14.76 -19.54
N SER A 195 12.45 -14.58 -20.57
CA SER A 195 12.65 -13.30 -21.24
C SER A 195 11.32 -12.66 -21.64
N VAL A 196 11.18 -11.37 -21.35
CA VAL A 196 9.94 -10.64 -21.62
C VAL A 196 9.97 -10.14 -23.05
N HIS A 197 8.96 -10.50 -23.84
CA HIS A 197 8.85 -10.11 -25.25
C HIS A 197 8.03 -8.84 -25.43
N GLU A 198 6.96 -8.69 -24.64
CA GLU A 198 5.98 -7.64 -24.84
C GLU A 198 5.27 -7.28 -23.53
N VAL A 199 4.99 -6.00 -23.34
CA VAL A 199 4.13 -5.49 -22.27
C VAL A 199 3.17 -4.47 -22.88
N ASN A 200 1.86 -4.72 -22.77
CA ASN A 200 0.82 -3.83 -23.29
C ASN A 200 -0.15 -3.41 -22.20
N PHE A 201 -0.46 -2.12 -22.14
CA PHE A 201 -1.56 -1.62 -21.32
C PHE A 201 -2.91 -2.06 -21.88
N LEU A 202 -3.81 -2.48 -20.97
CA LEU A 202 -5.13 -2.96 -21.34
C LEU A 202 -6.20 -1.91 -21.03
N GLN A 203 -6.33 -1.52 -19.77
CA GLN A 203 -7.34 -0.57 -19.28
C GLN A 203 -7.09 -0.18 -17.81
N THR A 204 -7.70 0.93 -17.38
CA THR A 204 -7.75 1.37 -15.98
C THR A 204 -9.08 1.01 -15.31
N GLY A 205 -9.09 0.91 -13.97
CA GLY A 205 -10.30 0.83 -13.16
C GLY A 205 -11.14 -0.44 -13.39
N ILE A 206 -10.47 -1.60 -13.48
CA ILE A 206 -11.16 -2.88 -13.68
C ILE A 206 -11.85 -3.27 -12.39
N LYS A 207 -13.18 -3.16 -12.38
CA LYS A 207 -14.01 -3.60 -11.25
C LYS A 207 -14.31 -5.08 -11.34
N MET A 208 -14.05 -5.78 -10.25
CA MET A 208 -14.23 -7.23 -10.13
C MET A 208 -15.05 -7.55 -8.89
N ARG A 209 -15.56 -8.78 -8.80
CA ARG A 209 -16.21 -9.23 -7.58
C ARG A 209 -15.18 -9.29 -6.46
N GLY A 210 -15.29 -8.40 -5.47
CA GLY A 210 -14.43 -8.38 -4.29
C GLY A 210 -13.08 -7.65 -4.47
N GLY A 211 -12.90 -6.86 -5.54
CA GLY A 211 -11.71 -6.04 -5.71
C GLY A 211 -11.77 -5.14 -6.94
N GLU A 212 -10.79 -4.24 -7.03
CA GLU A 212 -10.57 -3.36 -8.16
C GLU A 212 -9.07 -3.34 -8.45
N THR A 213 -8.71 -3.31 -9.73
CA THR A 213 -7.35 -3.08 -10.20
C THR A 213 -7.31 -1.70 -10.84
N ASP A 214 -6.44 -0.81 -10.37
CA ASP A 214 -6.34 0.57 -10.88
C ASP A 214 -5.89 0.59 -12.35
N ALA A 215 -4.95 -0.29 -12.71
CA ALA A 215 -4.50 -0.48 -14.09
C ALA A 215 -4.10 -1.93 -14.36
N ALA A 216 -4.48 -2.45 -15.52
CA ALA A 216 -4.09 -3.79 -15.96
C ALA A 216 -3.24 -3.75 -17.22
N PHE A 217 -2.28 -4.67 -17.28
CA PHE A 217 -1.41 -4.87 -18.44
C PHE A 217 -1.42 -6.35 -18.83
N SER A 218 -1.05 -6.64 -20.07
CA SER A 218 -0.67 -7.97 -20.52
C SER A 218 0.84 -8.02 -20.67
N LEU A 219 1.43 -9.17 -20.37
CA LEU A 219 2.87 -9.43 -20.51
C LEU A 219 3.06 -10.77 -21.21
N SER A 220 3.76 -10.77 -22.34
CA SER A 220 4.15 -11.99 -23.06
C SER A 220 5.62 -12.29 -22.77
N ALA A 221 5.92 -13.52 -22.37
CA ALA A 221 7.26 -13.98 -22.06
C ALA A 221 7.49 -15.41 -22.56
N ASP A 222 8.73 -15.87 -22.51
CA ASP A 222 9.12 -17.25 -22.87
C ASP A 222 8.33 -18.31 -22.07
N ASP A 223 7.89 -17.99 -20.85
CA ASP A 223 7.11 -18.87 -19.97
C ASP A 223 5.59 -18.70 -20.11
N GLY A 224 5.14 -17.97 -21.13
CA GLY A 224 3.73 -17.86 -21.52
C GLY A 224 3.15 -16.45 -21.36
N GLN A 225 1.82 -16.39 -21.38
CA GLN A 225 1.08 -15.13 -21.29
C GLN A 225 0.72 -14.84 -19.84
N TRP A 226 0.99 -13.61 -19.39
CA TRP A 226 0.66 -13.10 -18.08
C TRP A 226 -0.25 -11.88 -18.19
N LEU A 227 -0.98 -11.61 -17.10
CA LEU A 227 -1.52 -10.29 -16.83
C LEU A 227 -0.71 -9.65 -15.70
N VAL A 228 -0.79 -8.33 -15.61
CA VAL A 228 -0.24 -7.55 -14.50
C VAL A 228 -1.38 -6.75 -13.90
N SER A 229 -1.57 -6.86 -12.58
CA SER A 229 -2.52 -6.05 -11.83
C SER A 229 -1.76 -4.98 -11.06
N ALA A 230 -1.88 -3.72 -11.49
CA ALA A 230 -1.23 -2.60 -10.85
C ALA A 230 -2.18 -1.85 -9.91
N GLU A 231 -1.74 -1.66 -8.66
CA GLU A 231 -2.29 -0.69 -7.72
C GLU A 231 -1.43 0.57 -7.77
N VAL A 232 -2.08 1.73 -7.91
CA VAL A 232 -1.40 3.01 -8.10
C VAL A 232 -1.68 3.89 -6.88
N LYS A 233 -0.64 4.54 -6.36
CA LYS A 233 -0.75 5.42 -5.18
C LYS A 233 -0.05 6.75 -5.37
N GLY A 234 -0.72 7.80 -4.89
CA GLY A 234 -0.09 9.09 -4.69
C GLY A 234 0.96 9.07 -3.58
N ARG A 235 1.69 10.17 -3.43
CA ARG A 235 2.83 10.27 -2.52
C ARG A 235 2.50 10.07 -1.05
N THR A 236 1.35 10.58 -0.61
CA THR A 236 0.93 10.51 0.80
C THR A 236 0.29 9.18 1.15
N GLU A 237 -0.16 8.42 0.15
CA GLU A 237 -0.89 7.18 0.34
C GLU A 237 0.07 6.00 0.50
N GLN A 238 -0.39 4.96 1.17
CA GLN A 238 0.38 3.74 1.37
C GLN A 238 -0.18 2.62 0.50
N PHE A 239 0.70 1.71 0.11
CA PHE A 239 0.24 0.47 -0.50
C PHE A 239 -0.53 -0.34 0.52
N HIS A 240 -1.69 -0.81 0.10
CA HIS A 240 -2.46 -1.78 0.86
C HIS A 240 -2.14 -3.18 0.31
N THR A 241 -1.15 -3.87 0.87
CA THR A 241 -0.68 -5.15 0.32
C THR A 241 -1.78 -6.24 0.21
N PRO A 242 -2.72 -6.40 1.17
CA PRO A 242 -3.85 -7.29 0.95
C PRO A 242 -4.77 -6.89 -0.22
N GLN A 243 -4.94 -5.60 -0.52
CA GLN A 243 -5.76 -5.15 -1.65
C GLN A 243 -5.07 -5.51 -2.96
N ILE A 244 -3.75 -5.32 -3.06
CA ILE A 244 -2.94 -5.71 -4.22
C ILE A 244 -3.07 -7.23 -4.47
N ALA A 245 -2.95 -8.06 -3.42
CA ALA A 245 -3.12 -9.51 -3.51
C ALA A 245 -4.54 -9.89 -3.98
N ARG A 246 -5.59 -9.33 -3.34
CA ARG A 246 -6.99 -9.55 -3.72
C ARG A 246 -7.27 -9.16 -5.17
N ALA A 247 -6.77 -8.01 -5.62
CA ALA A 247 -6.95 -7.52 -6.97
C ALA A 247 -6.33 -8.47 -8.00
N ALA A 248 -5.08 -8.89 -7.79
CA ALA A 248 -4.40 -9.84 -8.68
C ALA A 248 -5.12 -11.20 -8.75
N HIS A 249 -5.50 -11.76 -7.60
CA HIS A 249 -6.26 -13.01 -7.54
C HIS A 249 -7.61 -12.92 -8.26
N ASN A 250 -8.37 -11.84 -8.03
CA ASN A 250 -9.68 -11.66 -8.65
C ASN A 250 -9.59 -11.39 -10.15
N LEU A 251 -8.52 -10.72 -10.61
CA LEU A 251 -8.25 -10.53 -12.03
C LEU A 251 -7.98 -11.86 -12.71
N GLN A 252 -7.21 -12.74 -12.06
CA GLN A 252 -6.97 -14.09 -12.55
C GLN A 252 -8.28 -14.88 -12.67
N ALA A 253 -9.12 -14.86 -11.63
CA ALA A 253 -10.39 -15.58 -11.62
C ALA A 253 -11.36 -15.05 -12.70
N MET A 254 -11.42 -13.73 -12.88
CA MET A 254 -12.22 -13.09 -13.93
C MET A 254 -11.72 -13.50 -15.33
N ALA A 255 -10.40 -13.46 -15.57
CA ALA A 255 -9.82 -13.83 -16.86
C ALA A 255 -10.11 -15.31 -17.20
N LYS A 256 -9.99 -16.21 -16.21
CA LYS A 256 -10.28 -17.66 -16.37
C LYS A 256 -11.77 -17.98 -16.56
N SER A 257 -12.67 -17.16 -16.02
CA SER A 257 -14.12 -17.40 -16.10
C SER A 257 -14.79 -16.79 -17.34
N THR A 258 -14.08 -15.96 -18.11
CA THR A 258 -14.60 -15.33 -19.32
C THR A 258 -14.74 -16.38 -20.44
N LYS A 259 -15.99 -16.76 -20.76
CA LYS A 259 -16.29 -17.69 -21.85
C LYS A 259 -15.83 -17.11 -23.20
N GLY A 260 -15.06 -17.90 -23.95
CA GLY A 260 -14.54 -17.50 -25.26
C GLY A 260 -13.25 -16.68 -25.20
N SER A 261 -12.57 -16.64 -24.04
CA SER A 261 -11.26 -16.02 -23.98
C SER A 261 -10.26 -16.80 -24.85
N THR A 262 -9.61 -16.10 -25.77
CA THR A 262 -8.38 -16.57 -26.44
C THR A 262 -7.18 -16.58 -25.48
N LEU A 263 -7.37 -16.12 -24.24
CA LEU A 263 -6.42 -16.16 -23.11
C LEU A 263 -6.33 -17.55 -22.46
N GLY A 264 -6.67 -18.62 -23.19
CA GLY A 264 -6.72 -20.00 -22.68
C GLY A 264 -5.44 -20.49 -22.00
N ASP A 265 -4.30 -19.85 -22.30
CA ASP A 265 -2.98 -20.16 -21.78
C ASP A 265 -2.42 -19.05 -20.86
N LEU A 266 -3.28 -18.41 -20.06
CA LEU A 266 -2.82 -17.46 -19.04
C LEU A 266 -2.04 -18.19 -17.94
N THR A 267 -0.73 -17.96 -17.88
CA THR A 267 0.17 -18.50 -16.85
C THR A 267 -0.20 -17.98 -15.46
N GLY A 268 -0.53 -16.69 -15.33
CA GLY A 268 -0.98 -16.09 -14.08
C GLY A 268 -1.11 -14.57 -14.11
N VAL A 269 -1.26 -13.99 -12.92
CA VAL A 269 -1.31 -12.53 -12.74
C VAL A 269 -0.18 -12.08 -11.82
N ILE A 270 0.61 -11.11 -12.28
CA ILE A 270 1.69 -10.48 -11.52
C ILE A 270 1.12 -9.26 -10.76
N PRO A 271 1.15 -9.23 -9.42
CA PRO A 271 0.80 -8.04 -8.67
C PRO A 271 1.91 -6.99 -8.77
N LEU A 272 1.51 -5.74 -9.01
CA LEU A 272 2.42 -4.60 -9.17
C LEU A 272 1.94 -3.42 -8.32
N GLY A 273 2.87 -2.74 -7.67
CA GLY A 273 2.63 -1.45 -7.04
C GLY A 273 3.31 -0.32 -7.83
N ILE A 274 2.62 0.80 -8.04
CA ILE A 274 3.20 2.03 -8.61
C ILE A 274 2.91 3.19 -7.65
N LYS A 275 3.94 3.82 -7.09
CA LYS A 275 3.78 4.92 -6.12
C LYS A 275 4.57 6.15 -6.53
N VAL A 276 3.94 7.32 -6.45
CA VAL A 276 4.67 8.58 -6.53
C VAL A 276 5.52 8.76 -5.27
N VAL A 277 6.82 8.98 -5.42
CA VAL A 277 7.73 9.15 -4.27
C VAL A 277 8.43 10.51 -4.26
N GLY A 278 8.19 11.33 -5.28
CA GLY A 278 8.64 12.70 -5.37
C GLY A 278 8.27 13.32 -6.73
N PRO A 279 8.68 14.57 -6.97
CA PRO A 279 8.37 15.28 -8.20
C PRO A 279 8.84 14.49 -9.43
N SER A 280 7.90 14.07 -10.27
CA SER A 280 8.16 13.24 -11.45
C SER A 280 8.90 11.93 -11.15
N LYS A 281 8.77 11.38 -9.94
CA LYS A 281 9.40 10.13 -9.52
C LYS A 281 8.36 9.06 -9.17
N LEU A 282 8.46 7.92 -9.84
CA LEU A 282 7.61 6.75 -9.64
C LEU A 282 8.45 5.58 -9.14
N TRP A 283 8.06 5.03 -8.01
CA TRP A 283 8.57 3.77 -7.48
C TRP A 283 7.65 2.63 -7.92
N VAL A 284 8.21 1.62 -8.57
CA VAL A 284 7.50 0.45 -9.05
C VAL A 284 7.99 -0.77 -8.29
N ILE A 285 7.06 -1.62 -7.84
CA ILE A 285 7.36 -2.83 -7.08
C ILE A 285 6.64 -4.01 -7.74
N GLU A 286 7.38 -5.06 -8.06
CA GLU A 286 6.83 -6.37 -8.43
C GLU A 286 6.72 -7.25 -7.20
N PHE A 287 5.59 -7.96 -7.09
CA PHE A 287 5.38 -8.98 -6.07
C PHE A 287 5.26 -10.36 -6.70
N THR A 288 5.47 -11.38 -5.88
CA THR A 288 5.25 -12.77 -6.27
C THR A 288 3.76 -12.97 -6.63
N PRO A 289 3.43 -13.68 -7.72
CA PRO A 289 2.05 -14.08 -8.02
C PRO A 289 1.40 -14.80 -6.84
N VAL A 290 0.13 -14.48 -6.59
CA VAL A 290 -0.62 -15.01 -5.44
C VAL A 290 -1.52 -16.16 -5.84
N GLU A 291 -1.59 -17.18 -4.99
CA GLU A 291 -2.52 -18.31 -5.18
C GLU A 291 -3.91 -18.01 -4.60
N SER A 292 -3.98 -17.17 -3.56
CA SER A 292 -5.22 -16.78 -2.90
C SER A 292 -5.26 -15.29 -2.57
N ALA A 293 -6.48 -14.78 -2.40
CA ALA A 293 -6.76 -13.39 -2.00
C ALA A 293 -6.07 -12.94 -0.70
N ASP A 294 -5.77 -13.88 0.20
CA ASP A 294 -5.20 -13.62 1.53
C ASP A 294 -3.69 -13.91 1.59
N THR A 295 -3.07 -14.25 0.47
CA THR A 295 -1.63 -14.55 0.40
C THR A 295 -0.82 -13.28 0.71
N PRO A 296 0.08 -13.30 1.72
CA PRO A 296 1.01 -12.19 1.95
C PRO A 296 1.87 -11.92 0.70
N LEU A 297 2.12 -10.65 0.42
CA LEU A 297 2.93 -10.27 -0.74
C LEU A 297 4.41 -10.24 -0.40
N ASP A 298 5.18 -11.02 -1.14
CA ASP A 298 6.64 -10.98 -1.14
C ASP A 298 7.15 -10.11 -2.29
N LYS A 299 7.97 -9.10 -1.98
CA LYS A 299 8.62 -8.23 -2.98
C LYS A 299 9.64 -9.05 -3.77
N VAL A 300 9.51 -9.04 -5.10
CA VAL A 300 10.41 -9.70 -6.05
C VAL A 300 11.47 -8.72 -6.55
N ALA A 301 11.04 -7.53 -6.95
CA ALA A 301 11.92 -6.50 -7.51
C ALA A 301 11.31 -5.12 -7.32
N GLU A 302 12.17 -4.10 -7.42
CA GLU A 302 11.76 -2.71 -7.40
C GLU A 302 12.58 -1.87 -8.37
N GLY A 303 12.01 -0.75 -8.80
CA GLY A 303 12.67 0.23 -9.65
C GLY A 303 12.19 1.63 -9.34
N LEU A 304 13.11 2.61 -9.37
CA LEU A 304 12.79 4.02 -9.25
C LEU A 304 12.93 4.67 -10.63
N PHE A 305 11.88 5.34 -11.09
CA PHE A 305 11.86 6.02 -12.40
C PHE A 305 11.70 7.51 -12.21
N GLU A 306 12.55 8.29 -12.89
CA GLU A 306 12.46 9.75 -12.94
C GLU A 306 12.05 10.19 -14.35
N LEU A 307 10.92 10.89 -14.46
CA LEU A 307 10.38 11.38 -15.72
C LEU A 307 10.98 12.74 -16.06
N VAL A 308 11.64 12.84 -17.22
CA VAL A 308 12.36 14.06 -17.62
C VAL A 308 12.00 14.46 -19.06
N PRO A 309 11.57 15.72 -19.32
CA PRO A 309 11.33 16.80 -18.36
C PRO A 309 10.20 16.50 -17.36
N HIS A 310 10.04 17.36 -16.36
CA HIS A 310 8.99 17.24 -15.35
C HIS A 310 7.59 17.01 -15.96
N VAL A 311 6.81 16.13 -15.33
CA VAL A 311 5.42 15.84 -15.66
C VAL A 311 4.53 16.34 -14.52
N PRO A 312 3.74 17.42 -14.74
CA PRO A 312 2.81 17.94 -13.74
C PRO A 312 1.84 16.88 -13.22
N GLY A 313 1.52 16.93 -11.93
CA GLY A 313 0.61 15.99 -11.28
C GLY A 313 1.25 14.67 -10.81
N ILE A 314 2.55 14.47 -11.06
CA ILE A 314 3.37 13.44 -10.40
C ILE A 314 4.15 14.13 -9.27
N GLU A 315 3.54 14.28 -8.09
CA GLU A 315 4.05 15.11 -6.98
C GLU A 315 3.94 14.47 -5.58
#